data_AF-A0A936KXR1-F1
#
_entry.id   AF-A0A936KXR1-F1
#
_cell.length_a   1.000
_cell.length_b   1.000
_cell.length_c   1.000
_cell.angle_alpha   90.00
_cell.angle_beta   90.00
_cell.angle_gamma   90.00
#
_symmetry.space_group_name_H-M   'P 1'
#
loop_
_entity.id
_entity.type
_entity.pdbx_description
1 polymer ?
#
loop_
_entity_poly.entity_id
_entity_poly.type
_entity_poly.pdbx_seq_one_letter_code
_entity_poly.pdbx_strand_id
1 'polypeptide(L)'
;MKKILKYSALSFILTQFIILYINVQIFHSFSSWLFGTVFGLTIGISMVGGQYFIKKHIKKRFPLLQNPIKNILLHFTIGTIYTIIVILLLNYIAWVLIFNVPYEQFIQSNWVSIKIAIIMYFGISLFVYSFIFYKNWRDLAMEQEKQRTESLRLRFEALRNHVNPHFLFNSLSSLTHLIEIDKDKAISFTNHLAETYRYIIEHKDTDLVTLDEEMNFVQSYLRLQGIRYGELIQINNRVVDNQNTYFVIPVSVQMLIENIFKHNEISRSSKIVIEIWIENDYLYIKNNINTKSEDLDRTPTGLANIRSRYEYLSNRICIFGAQENNFIVALPLLTSVEKKTMRAVVIEDEPLVSDYLVALIKKIDPTIEIIATLDTVKQSIPWFAANPAVDIAFMDIRLADGISFDIFEHCTVPCPVIFTTAYDEYAIRAFKVNSIDYLLKPIKQNDLENALIKFRNQSNVQSQFKNEQIIPVLKNEIKTGYKTRFVVKVGERLIMIPLEEIVYFCSKDKSTWICTTAGKEYPIEQYIDSLAECISPTTFFRINRKYFVSIHAIKDIIVYSGSRLLVKMPHCNNEDTIVSREKVLDFRKWIEG
;
A
#
# COMPACT_ATOMS: atom_id res chain seq x y z
N MET A 1 -13.69 -25.61 -30.34
CA MET A 1 -13.92 -26.98 -30.86
C MET A 1 -14.12 -28.04 -29.76
N LYS A 2 -13.15 -28.32 -28.86
CA LYS A 2 -13.28 -29.42 -27.85
C LYS A 2 -14.54 -29.39 -26.96
N LYS A 3 -15.04 -28.21 -26.57
CA LYS A 3 -16.28 -28.09 -25.78
C LYS A 3 -17.54 -28.42 -26.59
N ILE A 4 -17.60 -27.95 -27.83
CA ILE A 4 -18.75 -28.17 -28.73
C ILE A 4 -18.90 -29.66 -29.04
N LEU A 5 -17.78 -30.36 -29.28
CA LEU A 5 -17.77 -31.81 -29.54
C LEU A 5 -18.25 -32.65 -28.33
N LYS A 6 -17.97 -32.21 -27.10
CA LYS A 6 -18.49 -32.86 -25.88
C LYS A 6 -20.00 -32.62 -25.71
N TYR A 7 -20.50 -31.43 -26.01
CA TYR A 7 -21.93 -31.14 -25.94
C TYR A 7 -22.72 -31.84 -27.04
N SER A 8 -22.15 -32.02 -28.24
CA SER A 8 -22.80 -32.78 -29.32
C SER A 8 -22.87 -34.28 -29.02
N ALA A 9 -21.84 -34.86 -28.40
CA ALA A 9 -21.87 -36.26 -27.97
C ALA A 9 -22.91 -36.52 -26.86
N LEU A 10 -23.00 -35.61 -25.87
CA LEU A 10 -24.01 -35.69 -24.82
C LEU A 10 -25.43 -35.48 -25.37
N SER A 11 -25.60 -34.54 -26.32
CA SER A 11 -26.87 -34.33 -27.01
C SER A 11 -27.28 -35.56 -27.81
N PHE A 12 -26.35 -36.25 -28.47
CA PHE A 12 -26.64 -37.48 -29.20
C PHE A 12 -27.15 -38.59 -28.28
N ILE A 13 -26.46 -38.83 -27.16
CA ILE A 13 -26.88 -39.85 -26.16
C ILE A 13 -28.26 -39.53 -25.60
N LEU A 14 -28.50 -38.26 -25.25
CA LEU A 14 -29.79 -37.81 -24.72
C LEU A 14 -30.91 -37.98 -25.76
N THR A 15 -30.64 -37.65 -27.02
CA THR A 15 -31.57 -37.86 -28.13
C THR A 15 -31.93 -39.33 -28.32
N GLN A 16 -30.95 -40.25 -28.26
CA GLN A 16 -31.22 -41.68 -28.36
C GLN A 16 -32.08 -42.19 -27.18
N PHE A 17 -31.81 -41.73 -25.95
CA PHE A 17 -32.64 -42.05 -24.78
C PHE A 17 -34.08 -41.55 -24.91
N ILE A 18 -34.27 -40.34 -25.45
CA ILE A 18 -35.60 -39.76 -25.67
C ILE A 18 -36.37 -40.51 -26.76
N ILE A 19 -35.69 -40.90 -27.86
CA ILE A 19 -36.28 -41.70 -28.93
C ILE A 19 -36.73 -43.07 -28.40
N LEU A 20 -35.91 -43.72 -27.56
CA LEU A 20 -36.23 -44.98 -26.87
C LEU A 20 -37.45 -44.86 -25.95
N TYR A 21 -37.63 -43.72 -25.28
CA TYR A 21 -38.73 -43.49 -24.33
C TYR A 21 -40.05 -43.09 -25.01
N ILE A 22 -40.00 -42.25 -26.07
CA ILE A 22 -41.20 -41.67 -26.68
C ILE A 22 -41.88 -42.64 -27.64
N ASN A 23 -41.14 -43.41 -28.45
CA ASN A 23 -41.78 -44.30 -29.41
C ASN A 23 -40.86 -45.45 -29.88
N VAL A 24 -40.99 -46.60 -29.22
CA VAL A 24 -40.28 -47.85 -29.57
C VAL A 24 -40.52 -48.28 -31.03
N GLN A 25 -41.63 -47.87 -31.65
CA GLN A 25 -41.94 -48.21 -33.05
C GLN A 25 -41.07 -47.47 -34.09
N ILE A 26 -40.33 -46.42 -33.71
CA ILE A 26 -39.39 -45.72 -34.62
C ILE A 26 -38.26 -46.64 -35.11
N PHE A 27 -37.98 -47.73 -34.38
CA PHE A 27 -36.99 -48.75 -34.76
C PHE A 27 -37.47 -49.74 -35.84
N HIS A 28 -38.72 -49.66 -36.32
CA HIS A 28 -39.21 -50.59 -37.35
C HIS A 28 -38.58 -50.36 -38.74
N SER A 29 -37.99 -49.19 -39.02
CA SER A 29 -37.25 -48.95 -40.26
C SER A 29 -36.03 -48.05 -40.05
N PHE A 30 -34.95 -48.32 -40.79
CA PHE A 30 -33.73 -47.51 -40.73
C PHE A 30 -33.97 -46.04 -41.09
N SER A 31 -34.88 -45.76 -42.03
CA SER A 31 -35.24 -44.40 -42.44
C SER A 31 -35.95 -43.63 -41.32
N SER A 32 -36.89 -44.26 -40.61
CA SER A 32 -37.57 -43.64 -39.45
C SER A 32 -36.60 -43.34 -38.31
N TRP A 33 -35.69 -44.28 -38.01
CA TRP A 33 -34.66 -44.08 -36.99
C TRP A 33 -33.67 -42.97 -37.36
N LEU A 34 -33.22 -42.94 -38.62
CA LEU A 34 -32.32 -41.90 -39.12
C LEU A 34 -32.99 -40.52 -39.05
N PHE A 35 -34.25 -40.41 -39.49
CA PHE A 35 -35.02 -39.18 -39.42
C PHE A 35 -35.17 -38.70 -37.97
N GLY A 36 -35.61 -39.57 -37.06
CA GLY A 36 -35.76 -39.22 -35.63
C GLY A 36 -34.46 -38.76 -34.98
N THR A 37 -33.34 -39.40 -35.35
CA THR A 37 -32.00 -39.03 -34.86
C THR A 37 -31.56 -37.66 -35.37
N VAL A 38 -31.70 -37.39 -36.67
CA VAL A 38 -31.35 -36.09 -37.28
C VAL A 38 -32.25 -34.99 -36.73
N PHE A 39 -33.55 -35.26 -36.58
CA PHE A 39 -34.51 -34.31 -36.05
C PHE A 39 -34.22 -33.96 -34.57
N GLY A 40 -34.00 -34.96 -33.72
CA GLY A 40 -33.65 -34.74 -32.31
C GLY A 40 -32.31 -34.04 -32.13
N LEU A 41 -31.30 -34.33 -32.96
CA LEU A 41 -30.04 -33.57 -32.98
C LEU A 41 -30.25 -32.11 -33.41
N THR A 42 -31.12 -31.87 -34.38
CA THR A 42 -31.44 -30.51 -34.84
C THR A 42 -32.10 -29.69 -33.73
N ILE A 43 -33.03 -30.30 -32.99
CA ILE A 43 -33.63 -29.68 -31.79
C ILE A 43 -32.56 -29.41 -30.74
N GLY A 44 -31.75 -30.41 -30.39
CA GLY A 44 -30.71 -30.28 -29.35
C GLY A 44 -29.68 -29.19 -29.67
N ILE A 45 -29.17 -29.15 -30.90
CA ILE A 45 -28.21 -28.14 -31.35
C ILE A 45 -28.84 -26.75 -31.35
N SER A 46 -30.07 -26.61 -31.86
CA SER A 46 -30.79 -25.33 -31.90
C SER A 46 -31.06 -24.79 -30.50
N MET A 47 -31.42 -25.66 -29.55
CA MET A 47 -31.61 -25.30 -28.15
C MET A 47 -30.30 -24.87 -27.49
N VAL A 48 -29.25 -25.69 -27.53
CA VAL A 48 -27.97 -25.38 -26.88
C VAL A 48 -27.34 -24.12 -27.47
N GLY A 49 -27.36 -23.97 -28.80
CA GLY A 49 -26.84 -22.80 -29.50
C GLY A 49 -27.58 -21.53 -29.13
N GLY A 50 -28.92 -21.53 -29.25
CA GLY A 50 -29.73 -20.36 -28.92
C GLY A 50 -29.59 -19.92 -27.47
N GLN A 51 -29.65 -20.87 -26.53
CA GLN A 51 -29.48 -20.58 -25.11
C GLN A 51 -28.09 -20.01 -24.79
N TYR A 52 -27.04 -20.47 -25.48
CA TYR A 52 -25.70 -19.90 -25.38
C TYR A 52 -25.66 -18.43 -25.83
N PHE A 53 -26.29 -18.10 -26.97
CA PHE A 53 -26.36 -16.73 -27.46
C PHE A 53 -27.16 -15.82 -26.53
N ILE A 54 -28.32 -16.27 -26.05
CA ILE A 54 -29.15 -15.54 -25.09
C ILE A 54 -28.32 -15.23 -23.85
N LYS A 55 -27.69 -16.25 -23.25
CA LYS A 55 -26.82 -16.08 -22.08
C LYS A 55 -25.70 -15.07 -22.33
N LYS A 56 -25.04 -15.11 -23.49
CA LYS A 56 -23.94 -14.20 -23.85
C LYS A 56 -24.41 -12.75 -23.93
N HIS A 57 -25.56 -12.48 -24.53
CA HIS A 57 -26.12 -11.13 -24.64
C HIS A 57 -26.60 -10.58 -23.30
N ILE A 58 -27.28 -11.41 -22.50
CA ILE A 58 -27.76 -11.01 -21.17
C ILE A 58 -26.58 -10.71 -20.26
N LYS A 59 -25.54 -11.57 -20.26
CA LYS A 59 -24.33 -11.35 -19.46
C LYS A 59 -23.63 -10.03 -19.78
N LYS A 60 -23.65 -9.59 -21.05
CA LYS A 60 -23.03 -8.32 -21.47
C LYS A 60 -23.77 -7.10 -20.91
N ARG A 61 -25.10 -7.17 -20.77
CA ARG A 61 -25.94 -6.06 -20.33
C ARG A 61 -26.23 -6.07 -18.83
N PHE A 62 -26.30 -7.26 -18.23
CA PHE A 62 -26.59 -7.49 -16.82
C PHE A 62 -25.66 -8.59 -16.28
N PRO A 63 -24.48 -8.26 -15.75
CA PRO A 63 -23.57 -9.25 -15.16
C PRO A 63 -24.20 -9.97 -13.96
N LEU A 64 -24.08 -11.31 -13.91
CA LEU A 64 -24.70 -12.16 -12.87
C LEU A 64 -24.28 -11.78 -11.44
N LEU A 65 -23.03 -11.35 -11.25
CA LEU A 65 -22.50 -10.97 -9.94
C LEU A 65 -23.08 -9.65 -9.40
N GLN A 66 -23.38 -8.70 -10.29
CA GLN A 66 -23.89 -7.38 -9.91
C GLN A 66 -25.42 -7.36 -9.84
N ASN A 67 -26.09 -8.09 -10.73
CA ASN A 67 -27.55 -8.09 -10.87
C ASN A 67 -28.10 -9.52 -11.03
N PRO A 68 -28.01 -10.38 -10.00
CA PRO A 68 -28.33 -11.81 -10.11
C PRO A 68 -29.80 -12.05 -10.45
N ILE A 69 -30.72 -11.38 -9.74
CA ILE A 69 -32.16 -11.56 -9.91
C ILE A 69 -32.59 -11.18 -11.33
N LYS A 70 -32.18 -10.00 -11.81
CA LYS A 70 -32.53 -9.49 -13.13
C LYS A 70 -31.92 -10.33 -14.26
N ASN A 71 -30.68 -10.80 -14.08
CA ASN A 71 -30.04 -11.70 -15.04
C ASN A 71 -30.80 -13.03 -15.18
N ILE A 72 -31.12 -13.66 -14.05
CA ILE A 72 -31.82 -14.94 -14.00
C ILE A 72 -33.22 -14.81 -14.61
N LEU A 73 -34.01 -13.81 -14.18
CA LEU A 73 -35.36 -13.58 -14.70
C LEU A 73 -35.36 -13.35 -16.22
N LEU A 74 -34.46 -12.52 -16.73
CA LEU A 74 -34.40 -12.21 -18.16
C LEU A 74 -33.95 -13.43 -18.98
N HIS A 75 -33.09 -14.28 -18.41
CA HIS A 75 -32.65 -15.50 -19.07
C HIS A 75 -33.75 -16.54 -19.15
N PHE A 76 -34.48 -16.78 -18.05
CA PHE A 76 -35.60 -17.72 -18.06
C PHE A 76 -36.74 -17.25 -18.97
N THR A 77 -37.11 -15.97 -18.92
CA THR A 77 -38.20 -15.43 -19.76
C THR A 77 -37.87 -15.50 -21.27
N ILE A 78 -36.73 -14.95 -21.69
CA ILE A 78 -36.33 -14.96 -23.11
C ILE A 78 -36.04 -16.40 -23.57
N GLY A 79 -35.42 -17.21 -22.72
CA GLY A 79 -35.11 -18.60 -23.00
C GLY A 79 -36.35 -19.47 -23.19
N THR A 80 -37.40 -19.30 -22.39
CA THR A 80 -38.68 -20.00 -22.57
C THR A 80 -39.36 -19.59 -23.89
N ILE A 81 -39.42 -18.29 -24.20
CA ILE A 81 -40.02 -17.79 -25.45
C ILE A 81 -39.28 -18.39 -26.66
N TYR A 82 -37.95 -18.32 -26.65
CA TYR A 82 -37.11 -18.92 -27.70
C TYR A 82 -37.39 -20.42 -27.87
N THR A 83 -37.48 -21.15 -26.76
CA THR A 83 -37.69 -22.60 -26.77
C THR A 83 -39.03 -22.96 -27.39
N ILE A 84 -40.10 -22.25 -27.05
CA ILE A 84 -41.42 -22.44 -27.64
C ILE A 84 -41.37 -22.19 -29.15
N ILE A 85 -40.81 -21.06 -29.58
CA ILE A 85 -40.73 -20.68 -31.00
C ILE A 85 -39.97 -21.74 -31.83
N VAL A 86 -38.81 -22.18 -31.35
CA VAL A 86 -37.96 -23.16 -32.07
C VAL A 86 -38.67 -24.50 -32.22
N ILE A 87 -39.34 -24.98 -31.17
CA ILE A 87 -40.06 -26.26 -31.22
C ILE A 87 -41.24 -26.17 -32.17
N LEU A 88 -42.03 -25.09 -32.07
CA LEU A 88 -43.16 -24.86 -32.98
C LEU A 88 -42.70 -24.86 -34.43
N LEU A 89 -41.61 -24.14 -34.73
CA LEU A 89 -41.05 -24.05 -36.08
C LEU A 89 -40.55 -25.40 -36.58
N LEU A 90 -39.74 -26.11 -35.79
CA LEU A 90 -39.18 -27.40 -36.19
C LEU A 90 -40.25 -28.49 -36.33
N ASN A 91 -41.23 -28.52 -35.42
CA ASN A 91 -42.35 -29.46 -35.52
C ASN A 91 -43.26 -29.14 -36.70
N TYR A 92 -43.50 -27.86 -37.01
CA TYR A 92 -44.29 -27.48 -38.19
C TYR A 92 -43.60 -27.92 -39.48
N ILE A 93 -42.30 -27.68 -39.61
CA ILE A 93 -41.52 -28.12 -40.77
C ILE A 93 -41.56 -29.64 -40.90
N ALA A 94 -41.31 -30.37 -39.81
CA ALA A 94 -41.29 -31.82 -39.85
C ALA A 94 -42.67 -32.42 -40.17
N TRP A 95 -43.69 -32.10 -39.39
CA TRP A 95 -44.96 -32.81 -39.46
C TRP A 95 -45.89 -32.26 -40.54
N VAL A 96 -45.95 -30.95 -40.73
CA VAL A 96 -46.87 -30.33 -41.70
C VAL A 96 -46.26 -30.28 -43.10
N LEU A 97 -44.99 -29.85 -43.24
CA LEU A 97 -44.38 -29.68 -44.57
C LEU A 97 -43.79 -30.97 -45.15
N ILE A 98 -43.15 -31.80 -44.32
CA ILE A 98 -42.47 -33.03 -44.80
C ILE A 98 -43.42 -34.24 -44.79
N PHE A 99 -44.16 -34.44 -43.70
CA PHE A 99 -45.07 -35.59 -43.56
C PHE A 99 -46.53 -35.32 -43.92
N ASN A 100 -46.89 -34.09 -44.31
CA ASN A 100 -48.25 -33.68 -44.69
C ASN A 100 -49.33 -34.06 -43.64
N VAL A 101 -48.98 -33.99 -42.35
CA VAL A 101 -49.92 -34.25 -41.26
C VAL A 101 -50.99 -33.14 -41.25
N PRO A 102 -52.30 -33.48 -41.18
CA PRO A 102 -53.37 -32.50 -41.08
C PRO A 102 -53.17 -31.54 -39.91
N TYR A 103 -53.51 -30.26 -40.13
CA TYR A 103 -53.29 -29.20 -39.15
C TYR A 103 -53.96 -29.48 -37.78
N GLU A 104 -55.14 -30.08 -37.78
CA GLU A 104 -55.88 -30.44 -36.56
C GLU A 104 -55.14 -31.47 -35.71
N GLN A 105 -54.54 -32.49 -36.35
CA GLN A 105 -53.73 -33.50 -35.68
C GLN A 105 -52.39 -32.94 -35.20
N PHE A 106 -51.82 -32.01 -35.96
CA PHE A 106 -50.60 -31.30 -35.56
C PHE A 106 -50.80 -30.53 -34.25
N ILE A 107 -51.87 -29.74 -34.11
CA ILE A 107 -52.12 -28.95 -32.90
C ILE A 107 -52.23 -29.88 -31.67
N GLN A 108 -52.98 -30.98 -31.77
CA GLN A 108 -53.20 -31.89 -30.66
C GLN A 108 -51.89 -32.58 -30.20
N SER A 109 -51.07 -33.03 -31.14
CA SER A 109 -49.80 -33.73 -30.83
C SER A 109 -48.71 -32.78 -30.31
N ASN A 110 -48.65 -31.56 -30.86
CA ASN A 110 -47.57 -30.61 -30.57
C ASN A 110 -47.57 -30.09 -29.13
N TRP A 111 -48.73 -30.05 -28.47
CA TRP A 111 -48.84 -29.58 -27.07
C TRP A 111 -48.03 -30.45 -26.09
N VAL A 112 -47.94 -31.76 -26.35
CA VAL A 112 -47.14 -32.69 -25.54
C VAL A 112 -45.65 -32.41 -25.69
N SER A 113 -45.19 -32.21 -26.94
CA SER A 113 -43.78 -31.90 -27.23
C SER A 113 -43.32 -30.58 -26.59
N ILE A 114 -44.17 -29.55 -26.60
CA ILE A 114 -43.87 -28.26 -25.96
C ILE A 114 -43.73 -28.43 -24.44
N LYS A 115 -44.62 -29.16 -23.78
CA LYS A 115 -44.55 -29.42 -22.33
C LYS A 115 -43.25 -30.13 -21.94
N ILE A 116 -42.91 -31.21 -22.63
CA ILE A 116 -41.70 -32.00 -22.37
C ILE A 116 -40.46 -31.11 -22.49
N ALA A 117 -40.39 -30.31 -23.56
CA ALA A 117 -39.23 -29.47 -23.81
C ALA A 117 -39.11 -28.29 -22.83
N ILE A 118 -40.22 -27.72 -22.37
CA ILE A 118 -40.21 -26.71 -21.31
C ILE A 118 -39.66 -27.34 -20.02
N ILE A 119 -40.15 -28.52 -19.62
CA ILE A 119 -39.66 -29.22 -18.42
C ILE A 119 -38.16 -29.50 -18.52
N MET A 120 -37.70 -30.03 -19.66
CA MET A 120 -36.28 -30.27 -19.90
C MET A 120 -35.46 -28.98 -19.88
N TYR A 121 -35.96 -27.90 -20.49
CA TYR A 121 -35.30 -26.61 -20.48
C TYR A 121 -35.10 -26.07 -19.06
N PHE A 122 -36.16 -26.07 -18.24
CA PHE A 122 -36.08 -25.60 -16.86
C PHE A 122 -35.16 -26.49 -16.02
N GLY A 123 -35.24 -27.83 -16.16
CA GLY A 123 -34.37 -28.76 -15.43
C GLY A 123 -32.89 -28.58 -15.75
N ILE A 124 -32.53 -28.53 -17.04
CA ILE A 124 -31.14 -28.31 -17.48
C ILE A 124 -30.66 -26.92 -17.06
N SER A 125 -31.49 -25.88 -17.23
CA SER A 125 -31.13 -24.52 -16.86
C SER A 125 -30.91 -24.39 -15.36
N LEU A 126 -31.81 -24.93 -14.54
CA LEU A 126 -31.66 -24.93 -13.08
C LEU A 126 -30.34 -25.58 -12.66
N PHE A 127 -30.04 -26.77 -13.18
CA PHE A 127 -28.78 -27.47 -12.89
C PHE A 127 -27.55 -26.63 -13.26
N VAL A 128 -27.55 -26.05 -14.47
CA VAL A 128 -26.44 -25.22 -14.95
C VAL A 128 -26.26 -23.95 -14.10
N TYR A 129 -27.35 -23.28 -13.74
CA TYR A 129 -27.28 -22.07 -12.91
C TYR A 129 -26.87 -22.38 -11.47
N SER A 130 -27.39 -23.46 -10.88
CA SER A 130 -26.97 -23.92 -9.55
C SER A 130 -25.47 -24.23 -9.51
N PHE A 131 -24.93 -24.91 -10.53
CA PHE A 131 -23.50 -25.20 -10.62
C PHE A 131 -22.65 -23.94 -10.77
N ILE A 132 -23.07 -22.99 -11.62
CA ILE A 132 -22.36 -21.71 -11.81
C ILE A 132 -22.38 -20.88 -10.54
N PHE A 133 -23.53 -20.82 -9.87
CA PHE A 133 -23.71 -20.10 -8.63
C PHE A 133 -22.82 -20.69 -7.53
N TYR A 134 -22.86 -22.01 -7.35
CA TYR A 134 -22.00 -22.72 -6.40
C TYR A 134 -20.50 -22.43 -6.65
N LYS A 135 -20.06 -22.49 -7.91
CA LYS A 135 -18.67 -22.19 -8.26
C LYS A 135 -18.30 -20.76 -7.92
N ASN A 136 -19.10 -19.78 -8.35
CA ASN A 136 -18.82 -18.36 -8.08
C ASN A 136 -18.82 -18.07 -6.57
N TRP A 137 -19.77 -18.64 -5.82
CA TRP A 137 -19.84 -18.49 -4.37
C TRP A 137 -18.61 -19.06 -3.68
N ARG A 138 -18.16 -20.27 -4.08
CA ARG A 138 -16.95 -20.89 -3.55
C ARG A 138 -15.70 -20.07 -3.85
N ASP A 139 -15.56 -19.60 -5.09
CA ASP A 139 -14.40 -18.79 -5.49
C ASP A 139 -14.35 -17.47 -4.69
N LEU A 140 -15.50 -16.79 -4.51
CA LEU A 140 -15.62 -15.59 -3.67
C LEU A 140 -15.31 -15.87 -2.19
N ALA A 141 -15.81 -16.98 -1.64
CA ALA A 141 -15.56 -17.37 -0.25
C ALA A 141 -14.07 -17.63 0.00
N MET A 142 -13.39 -18.30 -0.94
CA MET A 142 -11.94 -18.53 -0.86
C MET A 142 -11.13 -17.23 -0.94
N GLU A 143 -11.54 -16.30 -1.80
CA GLU A 143 -10.86 -15.00 -1.92
C GLU A 143 -11.02 -14.15 -0.66
N GLN A 144 -12.21 -14.15 -0.05
CA GLN A 144 -12.47 -13.49 1.22
C GLN A 144 -11.63 -14.07 2.37
N GLU A 145 -11.51 -15.40 2.45
CA GLU A 145 -10.70 -16.06 3.48
C GLU A 145 -9.21 -15.78 3.31
N LYS A 146 -8.73 -15.73 2.06
CA LYS A 146 -7.37 -15.36 1.73
C LYS A 146 -7.05 -13.93 2.16
N GLN A 147 -7.92 -12.96 1.83
CA GLN A 147 -7.77 -11.56 2.25
C GLN A 147 -7.77 -11.43 3.79
N ARG A 148 -8.65 -12.17 4.47
CA ARG A 148 -8.70 -12.19 5.94
C ARG A 148 -7.38 -12.67 6.53
N THR A 149 -6.86 -13.79 6.03
CA THR A 149 -5.58 -14.38 6.45
C THR A 149 -4.42 -13.42 6.23
N GLU A 150 -4.36 -12.76 5.07
CA GLU A 150 -3.33 -11.77 4.75
C GLU A 150 -3.40 -10.56 5.69
N SER A 151 -4.59 -10.04 5.99
CA SER A 151 -4.74 -8.93 6.95
C SER A 151 -4.33 -9.33 8.38
N LEU A 152 -4.67 -10.55 8.81
CA LEU A 152 -4.27 -11.09 10.11
C LEU A 152 -2.76 -11.23 10.19
N ARG A 153 -2.13 -11.69 9.12
CA ARG A 153 -0.67 -11.78 9.00
C ARG A 153 -0.01 -10.40 9.08
N LEU A 154 -0.50 -9.41 8.34
CA LEU A 154 0.01 -8.04 8.40
C LEU A 154 -0.16 -7.42 9.80
N ARG A 155 -1.30 -7.65 10.46
CA ARG A 155 -1.52 -7.23 11.85
C ARG A 155 -0.57 -7.92 12.81
N PHE A 156 -0.33 -9.22 12.64
CA PHE A 156 0.61 -9.98 13.45
C PHE A 156 2.06 -9.51 13.24
N GLU A 157 2.47 -9.28 11.99
CA GLU A 157 3.79 -8.74 11.64
C GLU A 157 3.98 -7.33 12.22
N ALA A 158 2.95 -6.48 12.15
CA ALA A 158 2.96 -5.20 12.84
C ALA A 158 3.14 -5.41 14.34
N LEU A 159 2.30 -6.21 15.01
CA LEU A 159 2.40 -6.48 16.45
C LEU A 159 3.78 -7.01 16.87
N ARG A 160 4.36 -7.91 16.05
CA ARG A 160 5.71 -8.46 16.25
C ARG A 160 6.79 -7.40 16.14
N ASN A 161 6.65 -6.45 15.22
CA ASN A 161 7.58 -5.34 15.06
C ASN A 161 7.44 -4.29 16.18
N HIS A 162 6.42 -4.34 17.03
CA HIS A 162 6.25 -3.47 18.20
C HIS A 162 6.98 -3.98 19.46
N VAL A 163 7.65 -5.13 19.40
CA VAL A 163 8.59 -5.62 20.42
C VAL A 163 9.98 -5.56 19.82
N ASN A 164 10.98 -4.97 20.47
CA ASN A 164 12.37 -4.97 20.00
C ASN A 164 12.87 -6.44 19.99
N PRO A 165 12.84 -7.15 18.84
CA PRO A 165 13.00 -8.60 18.84
C PRO A 165 14.43 -8.97 19.25
N HIS A 166 15.38 -8.12 18.88
CA HIS A 166 16.78 -8.28 19.22
C HIS A 166 17.02 -8.20 20.73
N PHE A 167 16.38 -7.26 21.44
CA PHE A 167 16.43 -7.22 22.90
C PHE A 167 15.85 -8.51 23.51
N LEU A 168 14.68 -8.95 23.04
CA LEU A 168 14.05 -10.20 23.53
C LEU A 168 14.94 -11.42 23.35
N PHE A 169 15.45 -11.64 22.13
CA PHE A 169 16.28 -12.81 21.82
C PHE A 169 17.58 -12.79 22.63
N ASN A 170 18.23 -11.63 22.77
CA ASN A 170 19.43 -11.50 23.58
C ASN A 170 19.17 -11.79 25.06
N SER A 171 18.06 -11.27 25.62
CA SER A 171 17.68 -11.53 27.00
C SER A 171 17.40 -13.01 27.25
N LEU A 172 16.72 -13.68 26.31
CA LEU A 172 16.47 -15.13 26.39
C LEU A 172 17.78 -15.93 26.35
N SER A 173 18.72 -15.59 25.46
CA SER A 173 20.03 -16.24 25.42
C SER A 173 20.83 -16.05 26.72
N SER A 174 20.82 -14.84 27.29
CA SER A 174 21.45 -14.59 28.61
C SER A 174 20.77 -15.37 29.73
N LEU A 175 19.45 -15.50 29.72
CA LEU A 175 18.70 -16.31 30.67
C LEU A 175 19.07 -17.79 30.57
N THR A 176 19.16 -18.34 29.36
CA THR A 176 19.56 -19.75 29.16
C THR A 176 20.94 -20.01 29.77
N HIS A 177 21.90 -19.11 29.59
CA HIS A 177 23.22 -19.22 30.20
C HIS A 177 23.20 -19.08 31.73
N LEU A 178 22.38 -18.17 32.27
CA LEU A 178 22.25 -17.97 33.72
C LEU A 178 21.63 -19.17 34.43
N ILE A 179 20.67 -19.87 33.80
CA ILE A 179 20.05 -21.07 34.38
C ILE A 179 21.10 -22.15 34.67
N GLU A 180 22.13 -22.25 33.82
CA GLU A 180 23.23 -23.22 33.98
C GLU A 180 24.22 -22.80 35.09
N ILE A 181 24.38 -21.50 35.34
CA ILE A 181 25.41 -20.96 36.26
C ILE A 181 24.84 -20.70 37.67
N ASP A 182 23.71 -20.01 37.76
CA ASP A 182 23.16 -19.48 39.01
C ASP A 182 21.63 -19.35 38.88
N LYS A 183 20.91 -20.30 39.49
CA LYS A 183 19.45 -20.40 39.42
C LYS A 183 18.76 -19.19 40.05
N ASP A 184 19.31 -18.63 41.11
CA ASP A 184 18.70 -17.49 41.82
C ASP A 184 18.83 -16.21 40.98
N LYS A 185 19.99 -16.01 40.33
CA LYS A 185 20.16 -14.93 39.34
C LYS A 185 19.26 -15.11 38.12
N ALA A 186 19.04 -16.33 37.65
CA ALA A 186 18.12 -16.61 36.54
C ALA A 186 16.66 -16.25 36.88
N ILE A 187 16.21 -16.60 38.09
CA ILE A 187 14.88 -16.22 38.59
C ILE A 187 14.77 -14.69 38.70
N SER A 188 15.78 -14.04 39.31
CA SER A 188 15.83 -12.58 39.42
C SER A 188 15.81 -11.91 38.05
N PHE A 189 16.59 -12.40 37.08
CA PHE A 189 16.61 -11.88 35.71
C PHE A 189 15.24 -12.02 35.03
N THR A 190 14.55 -13.15 35.22
CA THR A 190 13.22 -13.38 34.65
C THR A 190 12.20 -12.37 35.18
N ASN A 191 12.26 -12.05 36.47
CA ASN A 191 11.37 -11.04 37.07
C ASN A 191 11.63 -9.64 36.51
N HIS A 192 12.90 -9.20 36.47
CA HIS A 192 13.25 -7.89 35.92
C HIS A 192 12.91 -7.80 34.41
N LEU A 193 13.01 -8.91 33.66
CA LEU A 193 12.61 -8.97 32.26
C LEU A 193 11.10 -8.78 32.12
N ALA A 194 10.31 -9.49 32.92
CA ALA A 194 8.85 -9.36 32.93
C ALA A 194 8.40 -7.94 33.31
N GLU A 195 9.04 -7.32 34.31
CA GLU A 195 8.79 -5.92 34.70
C GLU A 195 9.10 -4.94 33.56
N THR A 196 10.25 -5.11 32.90
CA THR A 196 10.67 -4.28 31.75
C THR A 196 9.63 -4.36 30.63
N TYR A 197 9.17 -5.56 30.30
CA TYR A 197 8.14 -5.73 29.26
C TYR A 197 6.78 -5.20 29.66
N ARG A 198 6.38 -5.41 30.92
CA ARG A 198 5.11 -4.89 31.44
C ARG A 198 5.06 -3.37 31.30
N TYR A 199 6.12 -2.69 31.72
CA TYR A 199 6.22 -1.23 31.61
C TYR A 199 6.05 -0.74 30.15
N ILE A 200 6.77 -1.34 29.21
CA ILE A 200 6.70 -0.99 27.77
C ILE A 200 5.29 -1.20 27.21
N ILE A 201 4.60 -2.27 27.63
CA ILE A 201 3.25 -2.59 27.16
C ILE A 201 2.21 -1.65 27.78
N GLU A 202 2.29 -1.38 29.09
CA GLU A 202 1.36 -0.52 29.82
C GLU A 202 1.42 0.93 29.34
N HIS A 203 2.62 1.43 29.04
CA HIS A 203 2.86 2.83 28.66
C HIS A 203 3.01 3.05 27.15
N LYS A 204 2.55 2.10 26.34
CA LYS A 204 2.67 2.17 24.87
C LYS A 204 1.91 3.37 24.28
N ASP A 205 0.71 3.62 24.79
CA ASP A 205 -0.23 4.62 24.29
C ASP A 205 -0.35 5.85 25.21
N THR A 206 0.53 5.94 26.23
CA THR A 206 0.59 7.09 27.13
C THR A 206 1.53 8.16 26.59
N ASP A 207 1.09 9.42 26.59
CA ASP A 207 1.91 10.55 26.12
C ASP A 207 3.08 10.86 27.10
N LEU A 208 2.83 10.78 28.41
CA LEU A 208 3.78 11.10 29.48
C LEU A 208 3.65 10.12 30.66
N VAL A 209 4.77 9.91 31.35
CA VAL A 209 4.91 9.16 32.61
C VAL A 209 5.64 10.03 33.63
N THR A 210 5.48 9.72 34.92
CA THR A 210 6.27 10.41 35.93
C THR A 210 7.75 10.07 35.77
N LEU A 211 8.63 11.00 36.12
CA LEU A 211 10.07 10.77 36.10
C LEU A 211 10.45 9.59 37.00
N ASP A 212 9.79 9.43 38.15
CA ASP A 212 10.04 8.32 39.07
C ASP A 212 9.70 6.96 38.43
N GLU A 213 8.58 6.86 37.72
CA GLU A 213 8.20 5.65 36.98
C GLU A 213 9.24 5.31 35.89
N GLU A 214 9.65 6.29 35.08
CA GLU A 214 10.67 6.09 34.04
C GLU A 214 12.02 5.70 34.66
N MET A 215 12.45 6.34 35.76
CA MET A 215 13.73 6.02 36.41
C MET A 215 13.72 4.66 37.09
N ASN A 216 12.60 4.23 37.68
CA ASN A 216 12.43 2.88 38.20
C ASN A 216 12.53 1.83 37.09
N PHE A 217 11.87 2.08 35.95
CA PHE A 217 11.98 1.24 34.76
C PHE A 217 13.42 1.16 34.24
N VAL A 218 14.10 2.30 34.14
CA VAL A 218 15.51 2.39 33.73
C VAL A 218 16.41 1.61 34.68
N GLN A 219 16.17 1.67 35.99
CA GLN A 219 16.93 0.90 36.96
C GLN A 219 16.76 -0.62 36.76
N SER A 220 15.53 -1.10 36.55
CA SER A 220 15.28 -2.51 36.23
C SER A 220 15.95 -2.93 34.92
N TYR A 221 15.89 -2.08 33.89
CA TYR A 221 16.58 -2.32 32.62
C TYR A 221 18.11 -2.41 32.79
N LEU A 222 18.71 -1.50 33.55
CA LEU A 222 20.14 -1.48 33.82
C LEU A 222 20.60 -2.70 34.61
N ARG A 223 19.79 -3.21 35.54
CA ARG A 223 20.06 -4.48 36.25
C ARG A 223 20.13 -5.66 35.29
N LEU A 224 19.25 -5.71 34.29
CA LEU A 224 19.30 -6.74 33.23
C LEU A 224 20.61 -6.64 32.43
N GLN A 225 21.01 -5.43 32.03
CA GLN A 225 22.26 -5.20 31.30
C GLN A 225 23.51 -5.46 32.15
N GLY A 226 23.42 -5.23 33.46
CA GLY A 226 24.47 -5.52 34.44
C GLY A 226 24.88 -6.98 34.47
N ILE A 227 24.02 -7.92 34.05
CA ILE A 227 24.43 -9.33 33.93
C ILE A 227 25.38 -9.56 32.76
N ARG A 228 25.19 -8.83 31.65
CA ARG A 228 26.02 -8.96 30.44
C ARG A 228 27.35 -8.21 30.58
N TYR A 229 27.32 -7.04 31.20
CA TYR A 229 28.46 -6.13 31.23
C TYR A 229 29.15 -6.06 32.60
N GLY A 230 28.54 -6.61 33.66
CA GLY A 230 29.14 -6.67 35.01
C GLY A 230 29.56 -5.31 35.54
N GLU A 231 30.73 -5.25 36.19
CA GLU A 231 31.33 -4.03 36.75
C GLU A 231 31.94 -3.07 35.70
N LEU A 232 31.70 -3.31 34.40
CA LEU A 232 32.21 -2.44 33.32
C LEU A 232 31.33 -1.19 33.13
N ILE A 233 30.17 -1.13 33.78
CA ILE A 233 29.25 0.01 33.77
C ILE A 233 29.18 0.59 35.18
N GLN A 234 29.51 1.87 35.30
CA GLN A 234 29.32 2.66 36.51
C GLN A 234 28.19 3.67 36.30
N ILE A 235 27.23 3.70 37.22
CA ILE A 235 26.05 4.57 37.12
C ILE A 235 25.98 5.44 38.36
N ASN A 236 26.12 6.75 38.15
CA ASN A 236 26.03 7.76 39.18
C ASN A 236 24.69 8.48 39.02
N ASN A 237 23.63 7.94 39.63
CA ASN A 237 22.33 8.59 39.68
C ASN A 237 22.31 9.63 40.81
N ARG A 238 22.21 10.92 40.45
CA ARG A 238 22.11 12.06 41.38
C ARG A 238 20.72 12.70 41.33
N VAL A 239 19.72 12.01 40.77
CA VAL A 239 18.32 12.42 40.89
C VAL A 239 17.90 12.20 42.34
N VAL A 240 17.91 13.26 43.14
CA VAL A 240 17.47 13.25 44.54
C VAL A 240 15.99 13.64 44.58
N ASP A 241 15.26 12.98 45.48
CA ASP A 241 13.85 13.18 45.84
C ASP A 241 13.38 14.64 45.60
N ASN A 242 12.75 14.85 44.44
CA ASN A 242 12.39 16.18 43.97
C ASN A 242 11.03 16.56 44.55
N GLN A 243 10.93 17.78 45.10
CA GLN A 243 9.64 18.28 45.63
C GLN A 243 8.57 18.46 44.55
N ASN A 244 8.96 18.52 43.27
CA ASN A 244 8.07 18.67 42.12
C ASN A 244 7.87 17.34 41.39
N THR A 245 6.62 17.02 41.05
CA THR A 245 6.28 15.92 40.15
C THR A 245 6.62 16.32 38.72
N TYR A 246 7.68 15.72 38.17
CA TYR A 246 8.07 15.89 36.77
C TYR A 246 7.59 14.74 35.90
N PHE A 247 7.36 15.04 34.64
CA PHE A 247 6.96 14.11 33.60
C PHE A 247 7.98 14.06 32.48
N VAL A 248 8.12 12.87 31.91
CA VAL A 248 8.97 12.58 30.75
C VAL A 248 8.22 11.69 29.77
N ILE A 249 8.72 11.61 28.55
CA ILE A 249 8.17 10.70 27.53
C ILE A 249 8.56 9.27 27.88
N PRO A 250 7.62 8.30 27.88
CA PRO A 250 7.93 6.92 28.25
C PRO A 250 9.04 6.33 27.41
N VAL A 251 9.91 5.54 28.03
CA VAL A 251 11.03 4.80 27.42
C VAL A 251 12.12 5.72 26.83
N SER A 252 12.01 7.05 26.98
CA SER A 252 12.96 7.99 26.40
C SER A 252 14.34 7.88 27.03
N VAL A 253 14.45 7.67 28.35
CA VAL A 253 15.72 7.53 29.05
C VAL A 253 16.35 6.18 28.73
N GLN A 254 15.55 5.12 28.64
CA GLN A 254 16.02 3.79 28.21
C GLN A 254 16.61 3.84 26.80
N MET A 255 15.97 4.53 25.85
CA MET A 255 16.49 4.68 24.49
C MET A 255 17.85 5.39 24.47
N LEU A 256 18.06 6.38 25.34
CA LEU A 256 19.37 7.05 25.48
C LEU A 256 20.43 6.10 26.03
N ILE A 257 20.09 5.32 27.05
CA ILE A 257 20.98 4.29 27.62
C ILE A 257 21.30 3.20 26.59
N GLU A 258 20.34 2.77 25.79
CA GLU A 258 20.57 1.80 24.72
C GLU A 258 21.54 2.35 23.67
N ASN A 259 21.41 3.63 23.30
CA ASN A 259 22.37 4.28 22.39
C ASN A 259 23.79 4.30 22.99
N ILE A 260 23.93 4.54 24.30
CA ILE A 260 25.21 4.47 25.00
C ILE A 260 25.84 3.08 24.82
N PHE A 261 25.10 1.99 25.06
CA PHE A 261 25.64 0.63 24.91
C PHE A 261 25.88 0.21 23.45
N LYS A 262 25.10 0.75 22.52
CA LYS A 262 25.22 0.44 21.10
C LYS A 262 26.49 1.03 20.51
N HIS A 263 26.76 2.31 20.77
CA HIS A 263 27.82 3.07 20.09
C HIS A 263 29.17 3.06 20.83
N ASN A 264 29.20 2.69 22.12
CA ASN A 264 30.45 2.58 22.87
C ASN A 264 31.02 1.16 22.87
N GLU A 265 32.34 1.06 22.78
CA GLU A 265 33.08 -0.16 23.10
C GLU A 265 33.13 -0.36 24.62
N ILE A 266 32.79 -1.58 25.07
CA ILE A 266 32.74 -1.95 26.49
C ILE A 266 33.79 -3.03 26.72
N SER A 267 34.87 -2.68 27.42
CA SER A 267 35.96 -3.59 27.74
C SER A 267 36.59 -3.24 29.09
N ARG A 268 37.49 -4.09 29.60
CA ARG A 268 38.17 -3.82 30.87
C ARG A 268 39.03 -2.54 30.84
N SER A 269 39.52 -2.14 29.66
CA SER A 269 40.26 -0.89 29.45
C SER A 269 39.36 0.31 29.14
N SER A 270 38.11 0.07 28.73
CA SER A 270 37.16 1.10 28.30
C SER A 270 35.82 0.91 29.04
N LYS A 271 35.78 1.34 30.30
CA LYS A 271 34.55 1.33 31.12
C LYS A 271 33.58 2.41 30.64
N ILE A 272 32.28 2.19 30.85
CA ILE A 272 31.25 3.21 30.63
C ILE A 272 30.84 3.79 31.97
N VAL A 273 30.87 5.12 32.07
CA VAL A 273 30.37 5.90 33.20
C VAL A 273 29.16 6.67 32.73
N ILE A 274 28.02 6.47 33.38
CA ILE A 274 26.77 7.19 33.13
C ILE A 274 26.46 8.07 34.34
N GLU A 275 26.37 9.38 34.14
CA GLU A 275 25.94 10.35 35.15
C GLU A 275 24.54 10.87 34.79
N ILE A 276 23.62 10.82 35.75
CA ILE A 276 22.24 11.31 35.58
C ILE A 276 21.94 12.33 36.68
N TRP A 277 21.54 13.54 36.33
CA TRP A 277 21.18 14.58 37.29
C TRP A 277 20.09 15.51 36.74
N ILE A 278 19.54 16.34 37.61
CA ILE A 278 18.53 17.34 37.24
C ILE A 278 19.10 18.72 37.48
N GLU A 279 18.95 19.60 36.51
CA GLU A 279 19.38 21.00 36.58
C GLU A 279 18.49 21.86 35.68
N ASN A 280 18.01 23.00 36.18
CA ASN A 280 17.18 23.97 35.42
C ASN A 280 15.96 23.35 34.69
N ASP A 281 15.23 22.44 35.32
CA ASP A 281 14.13 21.66 34.72
C ASP A 281 14.53 20.78 33.53
N TYR A 282 15.79 20.34 33.46
CA TYR A 282 16.25 19.35 32.50
C TYR A 282 16.81 18.12 33.23
N LEU A 283 16.53 16.93 32.68
CA LEU A 283 17.20 15.70 33.03
C LEU A 283 18.44 15.55 32.14
N TYR A 284 19.60 15.67 32.74
CA TYR A 284 20.88 15.48 32.08
C TYR A 284 21.33 14.03 32.20
N ILE A 285 21.76 13.48 31.08
CA ILE A 285 22.36 12.15 30.96
C ILE A 285 23.68 12.32 30.23
N LYS A 286 24.77 11.98 30.91
CA LYS A 286 26.14 12.10 30.38
C LYS A 286 26.80 10.73 30.36
N ASN A 287 27.51 10.42 29.28
CA ASN A 287 28.41 9.28 29.21
C ASN A 287 29.77 9.64 28.63
N ASN A 288 30.82 8.91 29.00
CA ASN A 288 32.09 8.98 28.28
C ASN A 288 31.97 8.31 26.90
N ILE A 289 32.68 8.86 25.90
CA ILE A 289 32.70 8.38 24.52
C ILE A 289 33.87 7.42 24.34
N ASN A 290 33.57 6.17 23.99
CA ASN A 290 34.52 5.13 23.59
C ASN A 290 34.07 4.59 22.22
N THR A 291 34.23 5.36 21.14
CA THR A 291 33.67 5.02 19.82
C THR A 291 34.12 3.64 19.32
N LYS A 292 33.16 2.78 18.97
CA LYS A 292 33.45 1.58 18.18
C LYS A 292 34.01 1.98 16.81
N SER A 293 35.12 1.35 16.42
CA SER A 293 35.87 1.61 15.18
C SER A 293 35.09 1.37 13.87
N GLU A 294 33.87 0.83 13.92
CA GLU A 294 33.10 0.38 12.74
C GLU A 294 31.80 1.15 12.44
N ASP A 295 31.38 2.14 13.24
CA ASP A 295 30.00 2.68 13.20
C ASP A 295 29.90 4.18 12.77
N LEU A 296 30.69 4.60 11.77
CA LEU A 296 30.75 5.99 11.28
C LEU A 296 29.54 6.43 10.42
N ASP A 297 28.69 5.51 9.94
CA ASP A 297 27.69 5.78 8.89
C ASP A 297 26.21 5.62 9.32
N ARG A 298 25.88 5.71 10.61
CA ARG A 298 24.47 5.54 11.06
C ARG A 298 23.90 6.78 11.71
N THR A 299 22.91 7.37 11.03
CA THR A 299 22.04 8.41 11.57
C THR A 299 21.35 7.92 12.86
N PRO A 300 21.43 8.64 13.98
CA PRO A 300 20.86 8.21 15.25
C PRO A 300 19.33 8.38 15.24
N THR A 301 18.62 7.42 14.65
CA THR A 301 17.15 7.38 14.54
C THR A 301 16.45 7.49 15.90
N GLY A 302 17.08 7.00 16.98
CA GLY A 302 16.54 7.08 18.34
C GLY A 302 16.48 8.50 18.90
N LEU A 303 17.51 9.33 18.67
CA LEU A 303 17.53 10.73 19.15
C LEU A 303 16.53 11.60 18.39
N ALA A 304 16.41 11.37 17.08
CA ALA A 304 15.42 12.06 16.25
C ALA A 304 13.98 11.73 16.71
N ASN A 305 13.71 10.48 17.10
CA ASN A 305 12.41 10.07 17.63
C ASN A 305 12.08 10.77 18.96
N ILE A 306 13.02 10.78 19.91
CA ILE A 306 12.84 11.45 21.20
C ILE A 306 12.56 12.95 21.00
N ARG A 307 13.39 13.63 20.20
CA ARG A 307 13.21 15.06 19.89
C ARG A 307 11.82 15.34 19.31
N SER A 308 11.42 14.57 18.29
CA SER A 308 10.12 14.76 17.61
C SER A 308 8.93 14.63 18.57
N ARG A 309 9.03 13.73 19.55
CA ARG A 309 7.97 13.56 20.56
C ARG A 309 7.95 14.70 21.57
N TYR A 310 9.11 15.21 22.02
CA TYR A 310 9.17 16.36 22.93
C TYR A 310 8.67 17.65 22.27
N GLU A 311 8.99 17.88 20.99
CA GLU A 311 8.49 19.02 20.20
C GLU A 311 6.96 18.97 19.99
N TYR A 312 6.38 17.76 19.97
CA TYR A 312 4.94 17.59 19.87
C TYR A 312 4.21 17.90 21.20
N LEU A 313 4.78 17.47 22.32
CA LEU A 313 4.16 17.57 23.64
C LEU A 313 4.53 18.86 24.40
N SER A 314 5.55 19.58 23.95
CA SER A 314 6.06 20.79 24.62
C SER A 314 6.78 21.73 23.67
N ASN A 315 6.91 23.00 24.05
CA ASN A 315 7.76 23.97 23.36
C ASN A 315 9.24 23.91 23.80
N ARG A 316 9.61 22.95 24.66
CA ARG A 316 10.97 22.82 25.19
C ARG A 316 11.80 21.91 24.28
N ILE A 317 13.07 22.26 24.09
CA ILE A 317 13.94 21.62 23.09
C ILE A 317 14.89 20.63 23.77
N CYS A 318 15.02 19.42 23.23
CA CYS A 318 16.06 18.49 23.66
C CYS A 318 17.44 18.93 23.18
N ILE A 319 18.42 18.93 24.09
CA ILE A 319 19.81 19.29 23.79
C ILE A 319 20.62 18.01 23.68
N PHE A 320 21.40 17.86 22.60
CA PHE A 320 22.33 16.76 22.41
C PHE A 320 23.68 17.34 21.96
N GLY A 321 24.77 16.87 22.54
CA GLY A 321 26.09 17.35 22.14
C GLY A 321 27.22 16.45 22.65
N ALA A 322 28.28 16.38 21.86
CA ALA A 322 29.57 15.87 22.34
C ALA A 322 30.39 17.04 22.88
N GLN A 323 30.90 16.89 24.10
CA GLN A 323 31.81 17.85 24.72
C GLN A 323 33.05 17.11 25.19
N GLU A 324 34.21 17.47 24.63
CA GLU A 324 35.50 16.83 24.88
C GLU A 324 35.45 15.32 24.61
N ASN A 325 35.39 14.50 25.68
CA ASN A 325 35.32 13.05 25.64
C ASN A 325 34.01 12.49 26.21
N ASN A 326 32.98 13.33 26.32
CA ASN A 326 31.67 12.97 26.85
C ASN A 326 30.57 13.31 25.85
N PHE A 327 29.52 12.50 25.84
CA PHE A 327 28.27 12.80 25.15
C PHE A 327 27.23 13.15 26.21
N ILE A 328 26.57 14.30 26.04
CA ILE A 328 25.59 14.85 26.97
C ILE A 328 24.25 14.99 26.25
N VAL A 329 23.20 14.54 26.92
CA VAL A 329 21.82 14.70 26.51
C VAL A 329 21.07 15.40 27.63
N ALA A 330 20.33 16.46 27.31
CA ALA A 330 19.42 17.11 28.24
C ALA A 330 17.98 16.97 27.72
N LEU A 331 17.14 16.27 28.48
CA LEU A 331 15.71 16.14 28.21
C LEU A 331 14.94 17.16 29.04
N PRO A 332 14.01 17.93 28.45
CA PRO A 332 13.16 18.81 29.23
C PRO A 332 12.28 18.00 30.20
N LEU A 333 12.24 18.41 31.46
CA LEU A 333 11.25 17.94 32.42
C LEU A 333 9.97 18.74 32.23
N LEU A 334 8.84 18.04 32.14
CA LEU A 334 7.52 18.62 31.94
C LEU A 334 6.74 18.61 33.25
N THR A 335 5.92 19.63 33.50
CA THR A 335 5.03 19.69 34.67
C THR A 335 3.58 19.37 34.31
N SER A 336 3.23 19.48 33.02
CA SER A 336 1.96 19.05 32.44
C SER A 336 2.11 18.85 30.92
N VAL A 337 1.10 18.28 30.25
CA VAL A 337 1.04 18.21 28.79
C VAL A 337 0.74 19.62 28.24
N GLU A 338 1.75 20.34 27.77
CA GLU A 338 1.61 21.60 27.05
C GLU A 338 1.49 21.33 25.54
N LYS A 339 0.47 20.55 25.12
CA LYS A 339 0.23 20.32 23.69
C LYS A 339 0.02 21.66 22.99
N LYS A 340 0.86 21.94 22.00
CA LYS A 340 0.77 23.13 21.17
C LYS A 340 -0.61 23.15 20.48
N THR A 341 -1.41 24.20 20.73
CA THR A 341 -2.67 24.40 20.02
C THR A 341 -2.39 24.68 18.54
N MET A 342 -3.13 24.00 17.66
CA MET A 342 -2.98 24.12 16.20
C MET A 342 -4.24 24.75 15.60
N ARG A 343 -4.08 25.74 14.73
CA ARG A 343 -5.18 26.42 14.05
C ARG A 343 -5.45 25.77 12.71
N ALA A 344 -6.64 25.24 12.51
CA ALA A 344 -7.05 24.52 11.32
C ALA A 344 -8.23 25.19 10.61
N VAL A 345 -8.24 25.12 9.28
CA VAL A 345 -9.40 25.51 8.45
C VAL A 345 -9.97 24.30 7.72
N VAL A 346 -11.29 24.23 7.59
CA VAL A 346 -11.98 23.21 6.81
C VAL A 346 -12.68 23.88 5.63
N ILE A 347 -12.50 23.36 4.42
CA ILE A 347 -13.12 23.87 3.19
C ILE A 347 -13.90 22.71 2.57
N GLU A 348 -15.22 22.75 2.68
CA GLU A 348 -16.14 21.66 2.37
C GLU A 348 -17.52 22.25 2.08
N ASP A 349 -18.10 21.93 0.92
CA ASP A 349 -19.38 22.50 0.49
C ASP A 349 -20.60 21.81 1.10
N GLU A 350 -20.46 20.56 1.55
CA GLU A 350 -21.53 19.82 2.21
C GLU A 350 -21.49 19.99 3.75
N PRO A 351 -22.47 20.70 4.37
CA PRO A 351 -22.40 21.03 5.80
C PRO A 351 -22.31 19.81 6.73
N LEU A 352 -23.04 18.73 6.40
CA LEU A 352 -23.02 17.50 7.20
C LEU A 352 -21.64 16.82 7.18
N VAL A 353 -20.92 16.89 6.05
CA VAL A 353 -19.57 16.33 5.91
C VAL A 353 -18.56 17.19 6.64
N SER A 354 -18.71 18.52 6.56
CA SER A 354 -17.90 19.47 7.32
C SER A 354 -18.03 19.23 8.83
N ASP A 355 -19.26 19.17 9.34
CA ASP A 355 -19.54 18.93 10.76
C ASP A 355 -18.99 17.58 11.23
N TYR A 356 -19.13 16.54 10.39
CA TYR A 356 -18.56 15.22 10.66
C TYR A 356 -17.03 15.26 10.75
N LEU A 357 -16.37 15.91 9.80
CA LEU A 357 -14.92 16.05 9.78
C LEU A 357 -14.43 16.85 10.99
N VAL A 358 -15.07 17.97 11.32
CA VAL A 358 -14.76 18.78 12.51
C VAL A 358 -14.89 17.95 13.79
N ALA A 359 -15.98 17.19 13.93
CA ALA A 359 -16.18 16.31 15.07
C ALA A 359 -15.09 15.22 15.15
N LEU A 360 -14.70 14.65 14.01
CA LEU A 360 -13.67 13.62 13.94
C LEU A 360 -12.28 14.19 14.29
N ILE A 361 -11.93 15.37 13.79
CA ILE A 361 -10.68 16.08 14.12
C ILE A 361 -10.61 16.33 15.63
N LYS A 362 -11.65 16.94 16.22
CA LYS A 362 -11.70 17.23 17.66
C LYS A 362 -11.65 15.98 18.53
N LYS A 363 -12.22 14.88 18.07
CA LYS A 363 -12.16 13.58 18.76
C LYS A 363 -10.75 13.00 18.76
N ILE A 364 -10.02 13.12 17.64
CA ILE A 364 -8.65 12.61 17.49
C ILE A 364 -7.67 13.50 18.25
N ASP A 365 -7.78 14.82 18.09
CA ASP A 365 -6.91 15.79 18.73
C ASP A 365 -7.72 17.02 19.19
N PRO A 366 -8.04 17.10 20.48
CA PRO A 366 -8.75 18.24 21.07
C PRO A 366 -8.00 19.57 20.98
N THR A 367 -6.71 19.55 20.67
CA THR A 367 -5.86 20.77 20.62
C THR A 367 -5.91 21.47 19.27
N ILE A 368 -6.55 20.86 18.28
CA ILE A 368 -6.80 21.46 16.97
C ILE A 368 -8.04 22.36 17.05
N GLU A 369 -7.80 23.67 16.99
CA GLU A 369 -8.82 24.70 16.92
C GLU A 369 -9.25 24.93 15.47
N ILE A 370 -10.52 24.67 15.17
CA ILE A 370 -11.09 24.96 13.84
C ILE A 370 -11.48 26.44 13.79
N ILE A 371 -10.69 27.24 13.07
CA ILE A 371 -10.82 28.70 13.02
C ILE A 371 -11.82 29.17 11.94
N ALA A 372 -12.13 28.34 10.95
CA ALA A 372 -13.19 28.59 9.98
C ALA A 372 -13.63 27.30 9.26
N THR A 373 -14.88 27.32 8.78
CA THR A 373 -15.44 26.36 7.81
C THR A 373 -15.95 27.14 6.60
N LEU A 374 -15.45 26.82 5.40
CA LEU A 374 -15.76 27.54 4.16
C LEU A 374 -16.35 26.57 3.13
N ASP A 375 -17.19 27.03 2.23
CA ASP A 375 -17.95 26.18 1.28
C ASP A 375 -17.52 26.34 -0.20
N THR A 376 -16.75 27.38 -0.51
CA THR A 376 -16.51 27.84 -1.89
C THR A 376 -15.09 28.38 -2.09
N VAL A 377 -14.55 28.20 -3.30
CA VAL A 377 -13.27 28.77 -3.75
C VAL A 377 -13.27 30.29 -3.59
N LYS A 378 -14.36 30.96 -3.97
CA LYS A 378 -14.51 32.42 -3.84
C LYS A 378 -14.39 32.92 -2.40
N GLN A 379 -14.84 32.15 -1.40
CA GLN A 379 -14.68 32.51 0.01
C GLN A 379 -13.28 32.19 0.53
N SER A 380 -12.67 31.09 0.07
CA SER A 380 -11.34 30.67 0.52
C SER A 380 -10.21 31.62 0.16
N ILE A 381 -10.23 32.20 -1.05
CA ILE A 381 -9.17 33.11 -1.53
C ILE A 381 -8.98 34.34 -0.62
N PRO A 382 -10.01 35.17 -0.34
CA PRO A 382 -9.85 36.31 0.55
C PRO A 382 -9.58 35.89 2.00
N TRP A 383 -10.07 34.71 2.42
CA TRP A 383 -9.85 34.22 3.78
C TRP A 383 -8.39 33.86 4.04
N PHE A 384 -7.72 33.14 3.12
CA PHE A 384 -6.29 32.81 3.26
C PHE A 384 -5.41 34.07 3.26
N ALA A 385 -5.76 35.08 2.46
CA ALA A 385 -5.06 36.36 2.46
C ALA A 385 -5.16 37.10 3.81
N ALA A 386 -6.31 37.01 4.48
CA ALA A 386 -6.55 37.65 5.77
C ALA A 386 -6.02 36.85 6.98
N ASN A 387 -5.79 35.54 6.84
CA ASN A 387 -5.44 34.63 7.93
C ASN A 387 -4.13 33.87 7.69
N PRO A 388 -2.96 34.55 7.71
CA PRO A 388 -1.68 33.92 7.44
C PRO A 388 -1.20 32.95 8.53
N ALA A 389 -1.79 33.01 9.73
CA ALA A 389 -1.40 32.22 10.90
C ALA A 389 -2.24 30.94 11.08
N VAL A 390 -2.68 30.33 9.97
CA VAL A 390 -3.29 29.00 9.95
C VAL A 390 -2.19 27.94 9.85
N ASP A 391 -2.30 26.85 10.60
CA ASP A 391 -1.28 25.79 10.67
C ASP A 391 -1.55 24.65 9.68
N ILE A 392 -2.83 24.34 9.41
CA ILE A 392 -3.25 23.25 8.52
C ILE A 392 -4.59 23.54 7.84
N ALA A 393 -4.78 23.07 6.61
CA ALA A 393 -6.07 23.12 5.92
C ALA A 393 -6.56 21.71 5.54
N PHE A 394 -7.84 21.45 5.78
CA PHE A 394 -8.58 20.32 5.24
C PHE A 394 -9.46 20.82 4.09
N MET A 395 -9.33 20.22 2.91
CA MET A 395 -9.89 20.81 1.71
C MET A 395 -10.54 19.75 0.82
N ASP A 396 -11.84 19.85 0.60
CA ASP A 396 -12.50 19.05 -0.44
C ASP A 396 -11.99 19.48 -1.81
N ILE A 397 -11.87 18.54 -2.73
CA ILE A 397 -11.46 18.79 -4.11
C ILE A 397 -12.58 19.44 -4.90
N ARG A 398 -13.83 19.00 -4.71
CA ARG A 398 -14.99 19.59 -5.38
C ARG A 398 -15.72 20.48 -4.39
N LEU A 399 -15.88 21.74 -4.75
CA LEU A 399 -16.60 22.74 -3.97
C LEU A 399 -17.78 23.26 -4.78
N ALA A 400 -18.69 24.00 -4.13
CA ALA A 400 -19.94 24.44 -4.75
C ALA A 400 -19.74 25.32 -6.02
N ASP A 401 -18.61 26.03 -6.12
CA ASP A 401 -18.31 26.97 -7.20
C ASP A 401 -17.09 26.59 -8.06
N GLY A 402 -16.47 25.43 -7.85
CA GLY A 402 -15.30 25.01 -8.62
C GLY A 402 -14.50 23.85 -8.01
N ILE A 403 -13.23 23.75 -8.43
CA ILE A 403 -12.30 22.77 -7.89
C ILE A 403 -11.35 23.50 -6.94
N SER A 404 -11.07 22.95 -5.77
CA SER A 404 -10.24 23.64 -4.76
C SER A 404 -8.79 23.89 -5.18
N PHE A 405 -8.29 23.17 -6.20
CA PHE A 405 -7.00 23.47 -6.82
C PHE A 405 -6.92 24.90 -7.38
N ASP A 406 -8.06 25.49 -7.76
CA ASP A 406 -8.12 26.86 -8.29
C ASP A 406 -7.74 27.89 -7.21
N ILE A 407 -7.88 27.56 -5.92
CA ILE A 407 -7.43 28.41 -4.80
C ILE A 407 -5.92 28.67 -4.90
N PHE A 408 -5.12 27.66 -5.28
CA PHE A 408 -3.66 27.77 -5.39
C PHE A 408 -3.22 28.57 -6.62
N GLU A 409 -4.07 28.67 -7.64
CA GLU A 409 -3.79 29.49 -8.83
C GLU A 409 -4.02 30.99 -8.56
N HIS A 410 -4.86 31.31 -7.58
CA HIS A 410 -5.27 32.68 -7.26
C HIS A 410 -4.66 33.25 -5.97
N CYS A 411 -4.22 32.43 -5.03
CA CYS A 411 -3.52 32.88 -3.82
C CYS A 411 -2.50 31.85 -3.30
N THR A 412 -1.51 32.32 -2.55
CA THR A 412 -0.61 31.45 -1.79
C THR A 412 -1.30 30.94 -0.53
N VAL A 413 -1.43 29.62 -0.43
CA VAL A 413 -1.87 28.94 0.80
C VAL A 413 -0.65 28.77 1.72
N PRO A 414 -0.64 29.42 2.91
CA PRO A 414 0.56 29.49 3.76
C PRO A 414 0.81 28.23 4.60
N CYS A 415 -0.13 27.29 4.60
CA CYS A 415 -0.10 26.08 5.40
C CYS A 415 -0.14 24.80 4.53
N PRO A 416 0.31 23.66 5.08
CA PRO A 416 0.11 22.36 4.45
C PRO A 416 -1.36 21.96 4.37
N VAL A 417 -1.71 21.19 3.34
CA VAL A 417 -3.10 20.81 3.03
C VAL A 417 -3.29 19.30 3.06
N ILE A 418 -4.40 18.84 3.67
CA ILE A 418 -4.92 17.48 3.55
C ILE A 418 -6.17 17.56 2.67
N PHE A 419 -6.14 16.86 1.52
CA PHE A 419 -7.29 16.82 0.62
C PHE A 419 -8.30 15.78 1.05
N THR A 420 -9.58 16.10 0.91
CA THR A 420 -10.72 15.17 1.06
C THR A 420 -11.45 15.06 -0.28
N THR A 421 -12.02 13.90 -0.61
CA THR A 421 -12.77 13.71 -1.87
C THR A 421 -13.50 12.37 -1.91
N ALA A 422 -14.53 12.26 -2.75
CA ALA A 422 -15.21 10.99 -3.03
C ALA A 422 -14.59 10.16 -4.17
N TYR A 423 -13.55 10.66 -4.85
CA TYR A 423 -12.99 10.05 -6.07
C TYR A 423 -11.46 10.01 -6.05
N ASP A 424 -10.83 8.99 -6.66
CA ASP A 424 -9.37 8.78 -6.67
C ASP A 424 -8.60 9.58 -7.73
N GLU A 425 -9.30 10.11 -8.74
CA GLU A 425 -8.71 10.64 -9.98
C GLU A 425 -7.79 11.86 -9.77
N TYR A 426 -7.91 12.54 -8.62
CA TYR A 426 -7.18 13.76 -8.31
C TYR A 426 -5.94 13.54 -7.42
N ALA A 427 -5.66 12.30 -7.00
CA ALA A 427 -4.54 11.98 -6.10
C ALA A 427 -3.19 12.50 -6.63
N ILE A 428 -2.95 12.35 -7.95
CA ILE A 428 -1.70 12.82 -8.58
C ILE A 428 -1.59 14.35 -8.57
N ARG A 429 -2.71 15.07 -8.72
CA ARG A 429 -2.72 16.55 -8.71
C ARG A 429 -2.54 17.10 -7.29
N ALA A 430 -3.10 16.42 -6.28
CA ALA A 430 -2.89 16.72 -4.87
C ALA A 430 -1.39 16.70 -4.48
N PHE A 431 -0.64 15.68 -4.93
CA PHE A 431 0.80 15.61 -4.66
C PHE A 431 1.61 16.78 -5.25
N LYS A 432 1.17 17.37 -6.38
CA LYS A 432 1.90 18.48 -7.03
C LYS A 432 1.88 19.77 -6.22
N VAL A 433 0.90 19.95 -5.33
CA VAL A 433 0.78 21.14 -4.48
C VAL A 433 1.35 20.93 -3.07
N ASN A 434 2.24 19.93 -2.91
CA ASN A 434 2.91 19.61 -1.64
C ASN A 434 1.92 19.32 -0.50
N SER A 435 0.82 18.62 -0.81
CA SER A 435 -0.16 18.17 0.18
C SER A 435 0.42 17.13 1.13
N ILE A 436 -0.01 17.16 2.39
CA ILE A 436 0.37 16.17 3.41
C ILE A 436 -0.23 14.79 3.09
N ASP A 437 -1.52 14.75 2.77
CA ASP A 437 -2.24 13.51 2.50
C ASP A 437 -3.50 13.73 1.67
N TYR A 438 -4.08 12.61 1.24
CA TYR A 438 -5.28 12.54 0.42
C TYR A 438 -6.25 11.50 1.00
N LEU A 439 -7.41 11.95 1.49
CA LEU A 439 -8.38 11.14 2.21
C LEU A 439 -9.65 10.92 1.39
N LEU A 440 -10.06 9.65 1.27
CA LEU A 440 -11.31 9.27 0.61
C LEU A 440 -12.51 9.35 1.55
N LYS A 441 -13.60 9.97 1.11
CA LYS A 441 -14.91 9.94 1.77
C LYS A 441 -15.55 8.55 1.60
N PRO A 442 -16.13 7.94 2.65
CA PRO A 442 -16.22 8.44 4.03
C PRO A 442 -14.88 8.38 4.76
N ILE A 443 -14.50 9.49 5.39
CA ILE A 443 -13.20 9.64 6.06
C ILE A 443 -13.17 8.74 7.30
N LYS A 444 -12.23 7.80 7.33
CA LYS A 444 -12.04 6.90 8.46
C LYS A 444 -11.14 7.56 9.50
N GLN A 445 -11.44 7.32 10.79
CA GLN A 445 -10.66 7.85 11.91
C GLN A 445 -9.16 7.54 11.78
N ASN A 446 -8.80 6.28 11.49
CA ASN A 446 -7.41 5.85 11.37
C ASN A 446 -6.68 6.51 10.17
N ASP A 447 -7.38 6.80 9.07
CA ASP A 447 -6.77 7.43 7.90
C ASP A 447 -6.46 8.91 8.20
N LEU A 448 -7.37 9.59 8.92
CA LEU A 448 -7.16 10.96 9.40
C LEU A 448 -6.06 11.04 10.48
N GLU A 449 -6.01 10.09 11.42
CA GLU A 449 -4.93 9.97 12.40
C GLU A 449 -3.56 9.88 11.72
N ASN A 450 -3.43 9.01 10.71
CA ASN A 450 -2.18 8.86 9.95
C ASN A 450 -1.80 10.13 9.20
N ALA A 451 -2.77 10.84 8.60
CA ALA A 451 -2.52 12.11 7.91
C ALA A 451 -2.02 13.20 8.88
N LEU A 452 -2.61 13.28 10.08
CA LEU A 452 -2.15 14.20 11.14
C LEU A 452 -0.74 13.85 11.64
N ILE A 453 -0.42 12.56 11.77
CA ILE A 453 0.95 12.11 12.11
C ILE A 453 1.94 12.56 11.03
N LYS A 454 1.61 12.39 9.74
CA LYS A 454 2.45 12.86 8.62
C LYS A 454 2.67 14.38 8.66
N PHE A 455 1.60 15.15 8.89
CA PHE A 455 1.69 16.61 9.00
C PHE A 455 2.68 17.03 10.08
N ARG A 456 2.60 16.42 11.27
CA ARG A 456 3.50 16.70 12.39
C ARG A 456 4.95 16.38 12.04
N ASN A 457 5.20 15.21 11.45
CA ASN A 457 6.54 14.81 11.03
C ASN A 457 7.14 15.76 9.97
N GLN A 458 6.32 16.27 9.05
CA GLN A 458 6.77 17.18 7.98
C GLN A 458 7.01 18.61 8.48
N SER A 459 6.16 19.08 9.40
CA SER A 459 6.33 20.38 10.07
C SER A 459 7.67 20.43 10.83
N ASN A 460 8.08 19.31 11.44
CA ASN A 460 9.36 19.16 12.15
C ASN A 460 10.59 19.28 11.23
N VAL A 461 10.49 18.82 9.97
CA VAL A 461 11.59 18.96 8.99
C VAL A 461 11.77 20.43 8.58
N GLN A 462 10.68 21.18 8.42
CA GLN A 462 10.75 22.59 8.03
C GLN A 462 11.23 23.54 9.15
N SER A 463 10.94 23.24 10.41
CA SER A 463 11.51 23.95 11.57
C SER A 463 12.99 23.64 11.77
N GLN A 464 13.46 22.44 11.39
CA GLN A 464 14.87 22.05 11.42
C GLN A 464 15.77 22.93 10.52
N PHE A 465 15.23 23.50 9.44
CA PHE A 465 15.99 24.30 8.47
C PHE A 465 15.90 25.82 8.65
N LYS A 466 15.08 26.32 9.59
CA LYS A 466 14.94 27.77 9.80
C LYS A 466 15.95 28.36 10.81
N ASN A 467 16.55 27.54 11.68
CA ASN A 467 17.34 28.01 12.82
C ASN A 467 18.86 27.79 12.74
N GLU A 468 19.42 27.34 11.62
CA GLU A 468 20.87 27.35 11.42
C GLU A 468 21.26 28.30 10.28
N GLN A 469 22.04 29.34 10.62
CA GLN A 469 22.70 30.24 9.68
C GLN A 469 23.87 29.53 8.94
N ILE A 470 23.58 28.43 8.24
CA ILE A 470 24.55 27.70 7.41
C ILE A 470 23.94 27.50 6.01
N ILE A 471 23.44 28.59 5.41
CA ILE A 471 22.71 28.54 4.13
C ILE A 471 23.54 28.82 2.85
N PRO A 472 24.81 29.28 2.85
CA PRO A 472 25.53 29.35 1.58
C PRO A 472 26.29 28.05 1.21
N VAL A 473 26.59 27.16 2.17
CA VAL A 473 27.54 26.05 1.91
C VAL A 473 26.86 24.71 1.63
N LEU A 474 25.65 24.46 2.16
CA LEU A 474 24.97 23.17 2.01
C LEU A 474 23.88 23.12 0.91
N LYS A 475 23.62 24.23 0.20
CA LYS A 475 22.64 24.25 -0.90
C LYS A 475 23.07 23.49 -2.16
N ASN A 476 24.34 23.07 -2.25
CA ASN A 476 24.83 22.35 -3.43
C ASN A 476 24.76 20.82 -3.34
N GLU A 477 24.49 20.22 -2.16
CA GLU A 477 24.59 18.75 -2.02
C GLU A 477 23.32 18.01 -1.58
N ILE A 478 22.21 18.70 -1.26
CA ILE A 478 20.92 18.05 -0.93
C ILE A 478 19.91 18.16 -2.10
N LYS A 479 20.36 17.81 -3.29
CA LYS A 479 19.50 17.15 -4.28
C LYS A 479 20.11 15.77 -4.40
N THR A 480 19.42 14.70 -4.04
CA THR A 480 18.82 13.86 -5.08
C THR A 480 18.00 12.75 -4.41
N GLY A 481 16.67 12.81 -4.53
CA GLY A 481 15.77 11.71 -4.15
C GLY A 481 15.79 10.53 -5.14
N TYR A 482 16.95 10.23 -5.75
CA TYR A 482 17.09 9.20 -6.77
C TYR A 482 17.59 7.88 -6.17
N LYS A 483 17.16 6.77 -6.76
CA LYS A 483 17.56 5.41 -6.36
C LYS A 483 19.04 5.20 -6.64
N THR A 484 19.74 4.62 -5.67
CA THR A 484 21.14 4.18 -5.81
C THR A 484 21.27 2.74 -6.31
N ARG A 485 20.18 1.95 -6.27
CA ARG A 485 20.17 0.53 -6.67
C ARG A 485 18.76 0.03 -7.04
N PHE A 486 18.69 -1.01 -7.86
CA PHE A 486 17.49 -1.77 -8.19
C PHE A 486 17.54 -3.15 -7.56
N VAL A 487 16.41 -3.63 -7.03
CA VAL A 487 16.30 -4.99 -6.49
C VAL A 487 15.38 -5.79 -7.41
N VAL A 488 15.89 -6.89 -7.95
CA VAL A 488 15.20 -7.75 -8.92
C VAL A 488 15.02 -9.14 -8.32
N LYS A 489 13.79 -9.67 -8.39
CA LYS A 489 13.52 -11.06 -8.01
C LYS A 489 13.69 -11.99 -9.21
N VAL A 490 14.58 -12.96 -9.10
CA VAL A 490 14.79 -14.02 -10.10
C VAL A 490 14.60 -15.37 -9.41
N GLY A 491 13.44 -16.00 -9.63
CA GLY A 491 13.04 -17.21 -8.90
C GLY A 491 12.87 -16.94 -7.41
N GLU A 492 13.65 -17.63 -6.57
CA GLU A 492 13.67 -17.47 -5.11
C GLU A 492 14.76 -16.51 -4.59
N ARG A 493 15.55 -15.90 -5.49
CA ARG A 493 16.67 -15.02 -5.12
C ARG A 493 16.36 -13.56 -5.43
N LEU A 494 16.81 -12.67 -4.54
CA LEU A 494 16.84 -11.22 -4.79
C LEU A 494 18.25 -10.84 -5.24
N ILE A 495 18.34 -10.14 -6.36
CA ILE A 495 19.57 -9.63 -6.93
C ILE A 495 19.53 -8.11 -6.80
N MET A 496 20.53 -7.55 -6.12
CA MET A 496 20.71 -6.11 -5.99
C MET A 496 21.65 -5.64 -7.10
N ILE A 497 21.21 -4.66 -7.89
CA ILE A 497 21.94 -4.09 -9.02
C ILE A 497 22.19 -2.61 -8.70
N PRO A 498 23.42 -2.19 -8.37
CA PRO A 498 23.78 -0.79 -8.21
C PRO A 498 23.47 0.00 -9.49
N LEU A 499 23.06 1.27 -9.36
CA LEU A 499 22.73 2.12 -10.51
C LEU A 499 23.95 2.32 -11.44
N GLU A 500 25.14 2.37 -10.86
CA GLU A 500 26.43 2.50 -11.56
C GLU A 500 26.75 1.31 -12.47
N GLU A 501 26.20 0.13 -12.17
CA GLU A 501 26.37 -1.08 -12.98
C GLU A 501 25.36 -1.16 -14.14
N ILE A 502 24.46 -0.19 -14.29
CA ILE A 502 23.41 -0.19 -15.31
C ILE A 502 23.86 0.59 -16.55
N VAL A 503 23.84 -0.10 -17.69
CA VAL A 503 24.18 0.46 -19.01
C VAL A 503 22.98 1.20 -19.59
N TYR A 504 21.83 0.52 -19.63
CA TYR A 504 20.57 1.09 -20.09
C TYR A 504 19.37 0.37 -19.48
N PHE A 505 18.23 1.06 -19.48
CA PHE A 505 16.91 0.45 -19.32
C PHE A 505 16.24 0.39 -20.69
N CYS A 506 15.62 -0.75 -21.03
CA CYS A 506 14.88 -0.89 -22.27
C CYS A 506 13.48 -1.45 -22.07
N SER A 507 12.55 -1.06 -22.95
CA SER A 507 11.22 -1.65 -23.00
C SER A 507 11.20 -2.77 -24.07
N LYS A 508 10.93 -4.00 -23.63
CA LYS A 508 10.87 -5.20 -24.47
C LYS A 508 9.69 -6.07 -24.04
N ASP A 509 8.89 -6.53 -24.99
CA ASP A 509 7.73 -7.42 -24.75
C ASP A 509 6.72 -6.90 -23.71
N LYS A 510 6.48 -5.58 -23.71
CA LYS A 510 5.61 -4.85 -22.76
C LYS A 510 6.11 -4.80 -21.31
N SER A 511 7.35 -5.20 -21.06
CA SER A 511 8.02 -5.09 -19.76
C SER A 511 9.27 -4.21 -19.86
N THR A 512 9.74 -3.69 -18.73
CA THR A 512 10.99 -2.93 -18.64
C THR A 512 12.11 -3.84 -18.18
N TRP A 513 13.29 -3.69 -18.79
CA TRP A 513 14.46 -4.51 -18.52
C TRP A 513 15.66 -3.62 -18.21
N ILE A 514 16.52 -4.08 -17.30
CA ILE A 514 17.83 -3.53 -16.99
C ILE A 514 18.88 -4.33 -17.75
N CYS A 515 19.82 -3.67 -18.41
CA CYS A 515 21.05 -4.28 -18.90
C CYS A 515 22.24 -3.81 -18.04
N THR A 516 22.99 -4.75 -17.48
CA THR A 516 24.18 -4.43 -16.67
C THR A 516 25.45 -4.35 -17.49
N THR A 517 26.52 -3.78 -16.93
CA THR A 517 27.86 -3.72 -17.53
C THR A 517 28.45 -5.12 -17.81
N ALA A 518 27.98 -6.15 -17.10
CA ALA A 518 28.31 -7.55 -17.35
C ALA A 518 27.49 -8.20 -18.48
N GLY A 519 26.61 -7.44 -19.15
CA GLY A 519 25.75 -7.94 -20.23
C GLY A 519 24.58 -8.80 -19.77
N LYS A 520 24.25 -8.81 -18.47
CA LYS A 520 23.09 -9.54 -17.94
C LYS A 520 21.84 -8.68 -18.00
N GLU A 521 20.73 -9.29 -18.40
CA GLU A 521 19.42 -8.62 -18.47
C GLU A 521 18.49 -9.07 -17.35
N TYR A 522 17.81 -8.11 -16.72
CA TYR A 522 16.91 -8.34 -15.60
C TYR A 522 15.57 -7.63 -15.77
N PRO A 523 14.41 -8.31 -15.62
CA PRO A 523 13.11 -7.66 -15.76
C PRO A 523 12.77 -6.88 -14.49
N ILE A 524 12.18 -5.69 -14.63
CA ILE A 524 11.67 -4.91 -13.51
C ILE A 524 10.17 -4.64 -13.65
N GLU A 525 9.49 -4.51 -12.51
CA GLU A 525 8.04 -4.30 -12.46
C GLU A 525 7.63 -2.85 -12.84
N GLN A 526 8.59 -1.93 -12.80
CA GLN A 526 8.35 -0.51 -13.09
C GLN A 526 8.24 -0.27 -14.60
N TYR A 527 7.34 0.62 -15.01
CA TYR A 527 7.26 1.07 -16.40
C TYR A 527 8.41 2.00 -16.75
N ILE A 528 8.88 1.95 -17.99
CA ILE A 528 10.00 2.77 -18.47
C ILE A 528 9.74 4.27 -18.31
N ASP A 529 8.49 4.72 -18.40
CA ASP A 529 8.10 6.12 -18.22
C ASP A 529 8.29 6.59 -16.77
N SER A 530 8.01 5.73 -15.78
CA SER A 530 8.14 6.02 -14.36
C SER A 530 9.59 6.06 -13.87
N LEU A 531 10.55 5.59 -14.69
CA LEU A 531 11.97 5.59 -14.31
C LEU A 531 12.52 7.01 -14.15
N ALA A 532 12.03 7.99 -14.92
CA ALA A 532 12.47 9.39 -14.87
C ALA A 532 12.35 10.03 -13.47
N GLU A 533 11.43 9.53 -12.65
CA GLU A 533 11.15 10.07 -11.32
C GLU A 533 12.12 9.52 -10.26
N CYS A 534 12.78 8.41 -10.54
CA CYS A 534 13.57 7.67 -9.55
C CYS A 534 15.01 7.42 -9.95
N ILE A 535 15.46 7.83 -11.14
CA ILE A 535 16.87 7.78 -11.55
C ILE A 535 17.39 9.18 -11.83
N SER A 536 18.68 9.41 -11.59
CA SER A 536 19.26 10.74 -11.74
C SER A 536 19.20 11.23 -13.19
N PRO A 537 18.60 12.40 -13.47
CA PRO A 537 18.54 12.97 -14.82
C PRO A 537 19.91 13.47 -15.29
N THR A 538 20.89 13.62 -14.40
CA THR A 538 22.28 13.92 -14.79
C THR A 538 23.03 12.67 -15.27
N THR A 539 22.64 11.49 -14.79
CA THR A 539 23.31 10.22 -15.12
C THR A 539 22.57 9.43 -16.20
N PHE A 540 21.24 9.55 -16.27
CA PHE A 540 20.42 8.82 -17.24
C PHE A 540 19.57 9.74 -18.10
N PHE A 541 19.53 9.46 -19.41
CA PHE A 541 18.72 10.20 -20.36
C PHE A 541 17.86 9.30 -21.23
N ARG A 542 16.64 9.77 -21.51
CA ARG A 542 15.71 9.05 -22.37
C ARG A 542 15.91 9.40 -23.83
N ILE A 543 16.68 8.59 -24.54
CA ILE A 543 16.98 8.85 -25.96
C ILE A 543 15.78 8.63 -26.89
N ASN A 544 14.88 7.69 -26.57
CA ASN A 544 13.65 7.45 -27.34
C ASN A 544 12.58 6.75 -26.48
N ARG A 545 11.47 6.32 -27.09
CA ARG A 545 10.37 5.64 -26.36
C ARG A 545 10.79 4.32 -25.71
N LYS A 546 11.79 3.64 -26.26
CA LYS A 546 12.25 2.31 -25.83
C LYS A 546 13.42 2.35 -24.84
N TYR A 547 14.25 3.40 -24.80
CA TYR A 547 15.52 3.39 -24.05
C TYR A 547 15.73 4.59 -23.12
N PHE A 548 16.19 4.29 -21.90
CA PHE A 548 16.93 5.19 -21.02
C PHE A 548 18.39 4.73 -20.96
N VAL A 549 19.34 5.63 -21.16
CA VAL A 549 20.77 5.28 -21.26
C VAL A 549 21.58 5.99 -20.19
N SER A 550 22.58 5.31 -19.64
CA SER A 550 23.55 5.90 -18.72
C SER A 550 24.61 6.69 -19.49
N ILE A 551 24.97 7.89 -19.03
CA ILE A 551 26.05 8.69 -19.61
C ILE A 551 27.38 7.96 -19.58
N HIS A 552 27.65 7.18 -18.51
CA HIS A 552 28.88 6.41 -18.33
C HIS A 552 28.99 5.20 -19.27
N ALA A 553 27.89 4.80 -19.90
CA ALA A 553 27.84 3.66 -20.82
C ALA A 553 28.02 4.05 -22.29
N ILE A 554 27.98 5.34 -22.62
CA ILE A 554 28.09 5.83 -24.00
C ILE A 554 29.55 5.70 -24.46
N LYS A 555 29.79 4.90 -25.50
CA LYS A 555 31.12 4.72 -26.09
C LYS A 555 31.39 5.69 -27.23
N ASP A 556 30.37 5.96 -28.04
CA ASP A 556 30.50 6.76 -29.25
C ASP A 556 29.12 7.32 -29.64
N ILE A 557 29.10 8.51 -30.25
CA ILE A 557 27.88 9.19 -30.72
C ILE A 557 28.09 9.54 -32.18
N ILE A 558 27.35 8.87 -33.06
CA ILE A 558 27.48 9.03 -34.51
C ILE A 558 26.35 9.91 -35.03
N VAL A 559 26.69 10.92 -35.83
CA VAL A 559 25.70 11.71 -36.57
C VAL A 559 25.04 10.81 -37.62
N TYR A 560 23.74 10.57 -37.45
CA TYR A 560 22.92 9.73 -38.31
C TYR A 560 22.10 10.60 -39.27
N SER A 561 21.52 10.00 -40.30
CA SER A 561 20.78 10.73 -41.33
C SER A 561 19.62 11.58 -40.77
N GLY A 562 19.47 12.80 -41.30
CA GLY A 562 18.41 13.73 -40.88
C GLY A 562 18.61 14.34 -39.49
N SER A 563 19.85 14.69 -39.15
CA SER A 563 20.24 15.37 -37.89
C SER A 563 19.89 14.59 -36.61
N ARG A 564 19.74 13.26 -36.71
CA ARG A 564 19.57 12.37 -35.56
C ARG A 564 20.93 11.93 -35.05
N LEU A 565 20.99 11.50 -33.79
CA LEU A 565 22.21 10.96 -33.18
C LEU A 565 22.00 9.48 -32.89
N LEU A 566 23.01 8.68 -33.21
CA LEU A 566 23.06 7.27 -32.85
C LEU A 566 24.01 7.07 -31.68
N VAL A 567 23.51 6.50 -30.59
CA VAL A 567 24.29 6.26 -29.37
C VAL A 567 24.80 4.82 -29.37
N LYS A 568 26.11 4.61 -29.39
CA LYS A 568 26.73 3.28 -29.24
C LYS A 568 27.03 2.99 -27.78
N MET A 569 26.55 1.85 -27.30
CA MET A 569 26.77 1.37 -25.93
C MET A 569 27.15 -0.12 -25.97
N PRO A 570 27.80 -0.67 -24.92
CA PRO A 570 28.01 -2.10 -24.83
C PRO A 570 26.67 -2.86 -24.69
N HIS A 571 26.64 -4.09 -25.19
CA HIS A 571 25.51 -5.03 -25.07
C HIS A 571 24.17 -4.59 -25.70
N CYS A 572 24.13 -3.51 -26.49
CA CYS A 572 22.94 -3.08 -27.23
C CYS A 572 23.03 -3.39 -28.73
N ASN A 573 21.89 -3.60 -29.38
CA ASN A 573 21.82 -3.61 -30.83
C ASN A 573 21.79 -2.16 -31.35
N ASN A 574 22.78 -1.77 -32.14
CA ASN A 574 23.01 -0.38 -32.56
C ASN A 574 21.90 0.19 -33.46
N GLU A 575 20.97 -0.62 -33.98
CA GLU A 575 19.90 -0.11 -34.85
C GLU A 575 18.74 0.55 -34.09
N ASP A 576 18.64 0.31 -32.78
CA ASP A 576 17.49 0.71 -31.95
C ASP A 576 17.80 1.88 -30.97
N THR A 577 19.05 2.35 -30.93
CA THR A 577 19.56 3.40 -30.00
C THR A 577 19.66 4.78 -30.64
N ILE A 578 18.78 5.06 -31.59
CA ILE A 578 18.67 6.38 -32.23
C ILE A 578 17.93 7.34 -31.29
N VAL A 579 18.53 8.52 -31.07
CA VAL A 579 17.90 9.62 -30.34
C VAL A 579 16.75 10.18 -31.18
N SER A 580 15.55 10.28 -30.60
CA SER A 580 14.39 10.87 -31.28
C SER A 580 14.67 12.32 -31.69
N ARG A 581 14.14 12.76 -32.84
CA ARG A 581 14.42 14.09 -33.43
C ARG A 581 14.20 15.24 -32.45
N GLU A 582 13.08 15.18 -31.73
CA GLU A 582 12.66 16.17 -30.75
C GLU A 582 13.57 16.25 -29.52
N LYS A 583 14.40 15.23 -29.28
CA LYS A 583 15.30 15.16 -28.10
C LYS A 583 16.77 15.42 -28.41
N VAL A 584 17.14 15.62 -29.68
CA VAL A 584 18.55 15.79 -30.08
C VAL A 584 19.19 17.01 -29.42
N LEU A 585 18.45 18.12 -29.32
CA LEU A 585 18.94 19.36 -28.70
C LEU A 585 19.16 19.16 -27.19
N ASP A 586 18.19 18.56 -26.51
CA ASP A 586 18.28 18.30 -25.06
C ASP A 586 19.37 17.27 -24.74
N PHE A 587 19.52 16.25 -25.58
CA PHE A 587 20.58 15.26 -25.44
C PHE A 587 21.97 15.86 -25.59
N ARG A 588 22.17 16.81 -26.53
CA ARG A 588 23.45 17.53 -26.67
C ARG A 588 23.78 18.38 -25.44
N LYS A 589 22.80 19.11 -24.90
CA LYS A 589 22.98 19.86 -23.65
C LYS A 589 23.31 18.93 -22.49
N TRP A 590 22.63 17.79 -22.42
CA TRP A 590 22.81 16.82 -21.35
C TRP A 590 24.20 16.16 -21.33
N ILE A 591 24.79 15.87 -22.49
CA ILE A 591 26.17 15.32 -22.54
C ILE A 591 27.25 16.38 -22.26
N GLU A 592 26.94 17.67 -22.40
CA GLU A 592 27.86 18.77 -22.14
C GLU A 592 27.98 19.13 -20.64
N GLY A 593 27.03 18.66 -19.81
CA GLY A 593 27.01 18.85 -18.35
C GLY A 593 26.06 19.94 -17.90
#